data_AF-A0A7K8E2M3-F1
#
_entry.id   AF-A0A7K8E2M3-F1
#
_cell.length_a   1.000
_cell.length_b   1.000
_cell.length_c   1.000
_cell.angle_alpha   90.00
_cell.angle_beta   90.00
_cell.angle_gamma   90.00
#
_symmetry.space_group_name_H-M   'P 1'
#
loop_
_entity.id
_entity.type
_entity.pdbx_description
1 polymer ?
#
loop_
_entity_poly.entity_id
_entity_poly.type
_entity_poly.pdbx_seq_one_letter_code
_entity_poly.pdbx_strand_id
1 'polypeptide(L)'
;QLVCEDINVDRFYPVLYPKASRLILAFDEHVLSNHFKFGVIYQKLGQVWGSGCLSHPPTHPRRFRGGLDVTHGQTGSESVYCHFRDKEIMFHVSTKLPYTEGDAQQLQRKRHIGNDIVAIVFQDENTPFVPDMIASNFLHAFVVVQLEQGATQGTLYKVPSRASVSPSSWGP
;
A
#
# COMPACT_ATOMS: atom_id res chain seq x y z
N GLN A 1 12.75 -9.78 -34.56
CA GLN A 1 13.12 -8.53 -33.87
C GLN A 1 14.08 -8.89 -32.75
N LEU A 2 15.26 -8.26 -32.69
CA LEU A 2 16.22 -8.47 -31.60
C LEU A 2 15.77 -7.65 -30.38
N VAL A 3 16.13 -8.10 -29.17
CA VAL A 3 15.61 -7.56 -27.91
C VAL A 3 16.27 -6.22 -27.52
N CYS A 4 17.52 -5.99 -27.92
CA CYS A 4 18.24 -4.75 -27.65
C CYS A 4 19.25 -4.48 -28.77
N GLU A 5 19.05 -3.39 -29.52
CA GLU A 5 19.89 -3.01 -30.67
C GLU A 5 21.22 -2.36 -30.24
N ASP A 6 21.30 -1.91 -28.99
CA ASP A 6 22.48 -1.23 -28.44
C ASP A 6 23.58 -2.19 -27.95
N ILE A 7 23.34 -3.51 -27.97
CA ILE A 7 24.34 -4.48 -27.54
C ILE A 7 25.36 -4.69 -28.66
N ASN A 8 26.57 -4.15 -28.47
CA ASN A 8 27.71 -4.37 -29.35
C ASN A 8 28.79 -5.21 -28.65
N VAL A 9 28.77 -6.52 -28.86
CA VAL A 9 29.77 -7.46 -28.34
C VAL A 9 30.17 -8.47 -29.42
N ASP A 10 31.45 -8.83 -29.46
CA ASP A 10 31.98 -9.73 -30.49
C ASP A 10 31.50 -11.18 -30.33
N ARG A 11 31.18 -11.61 -29.10
CA ARG A 11 30.73 -12.98 -28.79
C ARG A 11 30.07 -13.08 -27.41
N PHE A 12 29.11 -13.99 -27.29
CA PHE A 12 28.57 -14.45 -26.00
C PHE A 12 29.20 -15.79 -25.58
N TYR A 13 29.32 -16.01 -24.27
CA TYR A 13 29.83 -17.26 -23.69
C TYR A 13 28.71 -18.04 -23.02
N PRO A 14 28.67 -19.38 -23.15
CA PRO A 14 27.66 -20.20 -22.50
C PRO A 14 27.84 -20.21 -20.98
N VAL A 15 26.73 -20.11 -20.25
CA VAL A 15 26.74 -20.23 -18.79
C VAL A 15 26.73 -21.72 -18.42
N LEU A 16 27.88 -22.25 -17.99
CA LEU A 16 28.06 -23.69 -17.70
C LEU A 16 27.85 -24.05 -16.22
N TYR A 17 27.54 -23.08 -15.37
CA TYR A 17 27.40 -23.31 -13.93
C TYR A 17 26.03 -23.93 -13.60
N PRO A 18 25.97 -25.14 -12.99
CA PRO A 18 24.70 -25.85 -12.78
C PRO A 18 23.65 -25.14 -11.91
N LYS A 19 24.05 -24.16 -11.09
CA LYS A 19 23.12 -23.35 -10.27
C LYS A 19 22.84 -21.97 -10.86
N ALA A 20 23.32 -21.67 -12.06
CA ALA A 20 23.16 -20.35 -12.68
C ALA A 20 21.70 -19.94 -12.83
N SER A 21 20.81 -20.88 -13.18
CA SER A 21 19.37 -20.60 -13.31
C SER A 21 18.76 -20.06 -12.02
N ARG A 22 19.18 -20.57 -10.84
CA ARG A 22 18.71 -20.07 -9.54
C ARG A 22 19.22 -18.66 -9.23
N LEU A 23 20.45 -18.35 -9.65
CA LEU A 23 21.03 -17.02 -9.46
C LEU A 23 20.41 -15.99 -10.39
N ILE A 24 20.15 -16.36 -11.64
CA ILE A 24 19.45 -15.50 -12.61
C ILE A 24 18.02 -15.25 -12.12
N LEU A 25 17.32 -16.27 -11.64
CA LEU A 25 15.98 -16.10 -11.07
C LEU A 25 16.01 -15.18 -9.85
N ALA A 26 16.95 -15.39 -8.90
CA ALA A 26 17.10 -14.51 -7.75
C ALA A 26 17.46 -13.07 -8.15
N PHE A 27 18.25 -12.90 -9.23
CA PHE A 27 18.58 -11.61 -9.81
C PHE A 27 17.42 -11.01 -10.61
N ASP A 28 16.49 -11.78 -11.16
CA ASP A 28 15.31 -11.21 -11.82
C ASP A 28 14.25 -10.80 -10.78
N GLU A 29 14.07 -11.65 -9.77
CA GLU A 29 13.12 -11.44 -8.68
C GLU A 29 13.61 -10.43 -7.62
N HIS A 30 14.86 -10.00 -7.61
CA HIS A 30 15.39 -9.08 -6.57
C HIS A 30 14.63 -7.74 -6.48
N VAL A 31 13.99 -7.33 -7.58
CA VAL A 31 13.14 -6.14 -7.65
C VAL A 31 11.70 -6.40 -7.22
N LEU A 32 11.29 -7.66 -7.06
CA LEU A 32 9.95 -8.03 -6.61
C LEU A 32 9.89 -8.05 -5.09
N SER A 33 9.14 -7.11 -4.51
CA SER A 33 8.76 -7.19 -3.10
C SER A 33 7.55 -8.12 -2.93
N ASN A 34 7.58 -8.94 -1.89
CA ASN A 34 6.42 -9.67 -1.38
C ASN A 34 5.76 -8.96 -0.19
N HIS A 35 6.31 -7.81 0.21
CA HIS A 35 5.80 -7.02 1.31
C HIS A 35 5.34 -5.65 0.81
N PHE A 36 4.08 -5.31 1.08
CA PHE A 36 3.47 -4.06 0.65
C PHE A 36 2.89 -3.31 1.84
N LYS A 37 3.00 -1.98 1.78
CA LYS A 37 2.42 -1.07 2.76
C LYS A 37 1.56 -0.04 2.04
N PHE A 38 0.35 0.16 2.57
CA PHE A 38 -0.63 1.08 2.00
C PHE A 38 -1.14 2.02 3.08
N GLY A 39 -1.16 3.31 2.77
CA GLY A 39 -1.80 4.30 3.61
C GLY A 39 -3.31 4.12 3.56
N VAL A 40 -4.00 4.25 4.69
CA VAL A 40 -5.47 4.32 4.70
C VAL A 40 -5.88 5.60 5.40
N ILE A 41 -6.50 6.49 4.65
CA ILE A 41 -6.96 7.80 5.09
C ILE A 41 -8.48 7.77 5.06
N TYR A 42 -9.09 8.25 6.13
CA TYR A 42 -10.52 8.24 6.29
C TYR A 42 -11.05 9.68 6.40
N GLN A 43 -12.04 10.00 5.59
CA GLN A 43 -12.64 11.31 5.46
C GLN A 43 -14.07 11.28 6.06
N LYS A 44 -14.14 11.23 7.43
CA LYS A 44 -15.29 11.15 8.41
C LYS A 44 -16.28 9.98 8.21
N LEU A 45 -17.11 9.44 9.17
CA LEU A 45 -16.97 8.94 10.59
C LEU A 45 -17.61 7.51 10.70
N GLY A 46 -16.83 6.43 10.92
CA GLY A 46 -17.34 5.17 11.53
C GLY A 46 -17.64 3.94 10.63
N GLN A 47 -16.65 3.39 9.92
CA GLN A 47 -16.83 2.17 9.10
C GLN A 47 -16.30 0.88 9.75
N VAL A 48 -17.03 -0.23 9.50
CA VAL A 48 -16.67 -1.62 9.87
C VAL A 48 -16.14 -2.36 8.63
N TRP A 49 -15.04 -3.12 8.76
CA TRP A 49 -14.36 -3.78 7.63
C TRP A 49 -14.87 -5.19 7.33
N GLY A 50 -14.78 -5.59 6.06
CA GLY A 50 -15.20 -6.89 5.56
C GLY A 50 -14.35 -8.08 6.05
N SER A 51 -14.97 -9.26 6.03
CA SER A 51 -14.58 -10.53 6.67
C SER A 51 -13.26 -11.18 6.24
N GLY A 52 -12.47 -10.54 5.37
CA GLY A 52 -11.18 -11.08 4.87
C GLY A 52 -9.93 -10.44 5.45
N CYS A 53 -10.03 -9.23 6.02
CA CYS A 53 -8.92 -8.54 6.66
C CYS A 53 -9.11 -8.55 8.17
N LEU A 54 -8.15 -9.10 8.90
CA LEU A 54 -8.23 -9.23 10.35
C LEU A 54 -7.64 -7.98 11.00
N SER A 55 -8.36 -7.41 11.97
CA SER A 55 -7.77 -6.48 12.94
C SER A 55 -6.81 -7.29 13.80
N HIS A 56 -5.52 -7.15 13.54
CA HIS A 56 -4.50 -7.86 14.30
C HIS A 56 -3.89 -6.90 15.32
N PRO A 57 -3.78 -7.32 16.60
CA PRO A 57 -2.78 -6.71 17.46
C PRO A 57 -1.41 -6.94 16.79
N PRO A 58 -0.45 -6.01 16.88
CA PRO A 58 0.87 -6.13 16.24
C PRO A 58 1.72 -7.29 16.79
N THR A 59 1.15 -8.19 17.60
CA THR A 59 1.81 -9.11 18.53
C THR A 59 2.27 -10.44 17.91
N HIS A 60 2.27 -10.60 16.58
CA HIS A 60 2.93 -11.74 15.94
C HIS A 60 4.31 -11.33 15.41
N PRO A 61 5.41 -11.70 16.11
CA PRO A 61 6.76 -11.19 15.84
C PRO A 61 7.36 -11.61 14.48
N ARG A 62 6.67 -12.47 13.70
CA ARG A 62 7.13 -12.97 12.40
C ARG A 62 6.40 -12.41 11.18
N ARG A 63 5.36 -11.57 11.35
CA ARG A 63 4.61 -10.99 10.22
C ARG A 63 5.22 -9.68 9.75
N PHE A 64 5.04 -9.34 8.47
CA PHE A 64 5.49 -8.07 7.94
C PHE A 64 4.85 -6.88 8.70
N ARG A 65 5.69 -6.00 9.26
CA ARG A 65 5.26 -4.94 10.19
C ARG A 65 5.02 -3.59 9.52
N GLY A 66 5.41 -3.39 8.27
CA GLY A 66 5.27 -2.10 7.58
C GLY A 66 6.01 -0.91 8.21
N GLY A 67 6.85 -1.13 9.23
CA GLY A 67 7.48 -0.06 10.01
C GLY A 67 6.69 0.35 11.26
N LEU A 68 5.62 -0.36 11.60
CA LEU A 68 4.90 -0.20 12.88
C LEU A 68 5.68 -0.82 14.04
N ASP A 69 5.58 -0.20 15.21
CA ASP A 69 6.13 -0.69 16.46
C ASP A 69 5.25 -1.80 17.05
N VAL A 70 5.87 -2.95 17.32
CA VAL A 70 5.24 -4.14 17.91
C VAL A 70 5.75 -4.44 19.31
N THR A 71 6.68 -3.62 19.80
CA THR A 71 7.44 -3.85 21.02
C THR A 71 7.05 -2.88 22.13
N HIS A 72 6.88 -1.60 21.82
CA HIS A 72 6.63 -0.55 22.82
C HIS A 72 5.28 0.16 22.63
N GLY A 73 4.46 -0.27 21.66
CA GLY A 73 3.13 0.28 21.41
C GLY A 73 3.11 1.73 20.88
N GLN A 74 4.22 2.23 20.34
CA GLN A 74 4.34 3.63 19.91
C GLN A 74 3.55 3.98 18.64
N THR A 75 3.04 2.98 17.92
CA THR A 75 2.30 3.18 16.65
C THR A 75 0.89 2.63 16.71
N GLY A 76 0.28 2.64 17.90
CA GLY A 76 -1.07 2.11 18.13
C GLY A 76 -1.05 0.65 18.57
N SER A 77 -2.19 0.20 19.12
CA SER A 77 -2.37 -1.14 19.68
C SER A 77 -2.81 -2.20 18.67
N GLU A 78 -3.22 -1.77 17.47
CA GLU A 78 -3.71 -2.65 16.39
C GLU A 78 -3.57 -1.99 15.03
N SER A 79 -3.55 -2.81 13.98
CA SER A 79 -3.70 -2.37 12.60
C SER A 79 -4.41 -3.43 11.75
N VAL A 80 -4.63 -3.13 10.47
CA VAL A 80 -5.17 -4.07 9.49
C VAL A 80 -4.01 -4.69 8.71
N TYR A 81 -4.05 -6.01 8.58
CA TYR A 81 -3.09 -6.79 7.83
C TYR A 81 -3.82 -7.89 7.05
N CYS A 82 -3.33 -8.21 5.85
CA CYS A 82 -3.80 -9.38 5.13
C CYS A 82 -2.68 -10.07 4.36
N HIS A 83 -2.93 -11.33 4.03
CA HIS A 83 -2.11 -12.12 3.13
C HIS A 83 -2.92 -12.34 1.85
N PHE A 84 -2.40 -11.88 0.71
CA PHE A 84 -3.09 -11.96 -0.58
C PHE A 84 -2.12 -12.39 -1.67
N ARG A 85 -2.40 -13.53 -2.33
CA ARG A 85 -1.57 -14.09 -3.42
C ARG A 85 -0.08 -14.15 -3.05
N ASP A 86 0.22 -14.76 -1.91
CA ASP A 86 1.58 -14.93 -1.37
C ASP A 86 2.32 -13.62 -1.06
N LYS A 87 1.57 -12.51 -0.91
CA LYS A 87 2.08 -11.21 -0.51
C LYS A 87 1.52 -10.84 0.86
N GLU A 88 2.39 -10.30 1.71
CA GLU A 88 1.99 -9.72 2.98
C GLU A 88 1.70 -8.23 2.80
N ILE A 89 0.55 -7.79 3.28
CA ILE A 89 0.08 -6.42 3.14
C ILE A 89 -0.17 -5.84 4.53
N MET A 90 0.52 -4.74 4.84
CA MET A 90 0.29 -3.96 6.06
C MET A 90 -0.42 -2.65 5.70
N PHE A 91 -1.50 -2.32 6.40
CA PHE A 91 -2.19 -1.05 6.22
C PHE A 91 -1.80 -0.06 7.32
N HIS A 92 -1.47 1.17 6.95
CA HIS A 92 -1.29 2.28 7.89
C HIS A 92 -2.60 3.03 8.03
N VAL A 93 -3.46 2.56 8.94
CA VAL A 93 -4.80 3.13 9.13
C VAL A 93 -4.73 4.38 10.00
N SER A 94 -5.07 5.54 9.43
CA SER A 94 -4.93 6.84 10.11
C SER A 94 -5.64 6.90 11.46
N THR A 95 -6.79 6.23 11.60
CA THR A 95 -7.58 6.18 12.84
C THR A 95 -7.04 5.21 13.88
N LYS A 96 -6.20 4.25 13.49
CA LYS A 96 -5.54 3.30 14.41
C LYS A 96 -4.13 3.73 14.82
N LEU A 97 -3.53 4.67 14.08
CA LEU A 97 -2.30 5.32 14.48
C LEU A 97 -2.55 6.35 15.60
N PRO A 98 -1.59 6.57 16.51
CA PRO A 98 -1.76 7.49 17.64
C PRO A 98 -2.17 8.89 17.19
N TYR A 99 -3.03 9.51 17.99
CA TYR A 99 -3.36 10.93 17.87
C TYR A 99 -2.50 11.71 18.85
N THR A 100 -1.84 12.77 18.38
CA THR A 100 -1.06 13.66 19.25
C THR A 100 -1.82 14.96 19.43
N GLU A 101 -2.29 15.22 20.65
CA GLU A 101 -2.94 16.49 20.97
C GLU A 101 -1.95 17.66 20.82
N GLY A 102 -2.40 18.77 20.24
CA GLY A 102 -1.56 19.93 19.94
C GLY A 102 -0.70 19.81 18.68
N ASP A 103 -0.58 18.62 18.07
CA ASP A 103 0.08 18.45 16.78
C ASP A 103 -0.93 18.58 15.63
N ALA A 104 -1.13 19.80 15.12
CA ALA A 104 -2.03 20.05 14.02
C ALA A 104 -1.67 19.29 12.72
N GLN A 105 -0.39 18.91 12.56
CA GLN A 105 0.09 18.18 11.37
C GLN A 105 0.02 16.65 11.55
N GLN A 106 -0.23 16.16 12.77
CA GLN A 106 -0.25 14.73 13.12
C GLN A 106 0.97 14.00 12.53
N LEU A 107 2.17 14.51 12.81
CA LEU A 107 3.44 14.08 12.20
C LEU A 107 3.67 12.58 12.35
N GLN A 108 3.25 11.96 13.46
CA GLN A 108 3.34 10.51 13.64
C GLN A 108 2.54 9.75 12.57
N ARG A 109 1.29 10.17 12.31
CA ARG A 109 0.45 9.57 11.26
C ARG A 109 1.03 9.83 9.87
N LYS A 110 1.44 11.08 9.63
CA LYS A 110 2.01 11.52 8.36
C LYS A 110 3.33 10.81 8.04
N ARG A 111 4.16 10.47 9.04
CA ARG A 111 5.41 9.71 8.85
C ARG A 111 5.17 8.30 8.34
N HIS A 112 4.07 7.65 8.72
CA HIS A 112 3.76 6.31 8.20
C HIS A 112 3.10 6.40 6.83
N ILE A 113 1.94 7.06 6.77
CA ILE A 113 1.11 7.15 5.55
C ILE A 113 1.81 7.95 4.44
N GLY A 114 2.43 9.07 4.79
CA GLY A 114 3.13 9.94 3.84
C GLY A 114 4.44 9.36 3.31
N ASN A 115 4.89 8.21 3.83
CA ASN A 115 6.03 7.47 3.28
C ASN A 115 5.60 6.21 2.52
N ASP A 116 4.30 6.01 2.30
CA ASP A 116 3.79 4.96 1.42
C ASP A 116 3.76 5.44 -0.03
N ILE A 117 3.75 4.48 -0.97
CA ILE A 117 3.68 4.78 -2.41
C ILE A 117 2.23 5.01 -2.84
N VAL A 118 1.31 4.24 -2.25
CA VAL A 118 -0.12 4.23 -2.58
C VAL A 118 -0.94 4.41 -1.31
N ALA A 119 -1.97 5.25 -1.36
CA ALA A 119 -2.92 5.43 -0.27
C ALA A 119 -4.38 5.19 -0.72
N ILE A 120 -5.17 4.58 0.15
CA ILE A 120 -6.61 4.41 0.01
C ILE A 120 -7.29 5.54 0.78
N VAL A 121 -8.20 6.26 0.12
CA VAL A 121 -8.97 7.36 0.71
C VAL A 121 -10.42 6.93 0.79
N PHE A 122 -10.91 6.69 2.00
CA PHE A 122 -12.31 6.37 2.27
C PHE A 122 -13.10 7.64 2.52
N GLN A 123 -14.26 7.75 1.86
CA GLN A 123 -15.14 8.92 1.97
C GLN A 123 -16.57 8.49 2.29
N ASP A 124 -17.16 9.04 3.36
CA ASP A 124 -18.60 8.87 3.64
C ASP A 124 -19.46 9.69 2.67
N GLU A 125 -18.99 10.88 2.31
CA GLU A 125 -19.64 11.81 1.39
C GLU A 125 -18.73 12.10 0.19
N ASN A 126 -19.30 12.49 -0.95
CA ASN A 126 -18.55 12.85 -2.16
C ASN A 126 -17.83 14.20 -1.99
N THR A 127 -16.85 14.25 -1.09
CA THR A 127 -16.01 15.42 -0.90
C THR A 127 -14.92 15.41 -1.97
N PRO A 128 -14.70 16.51 -2.71
CA PRO A 128 -13.61 16.57 -3.67
C PRO A 128 -12.26 16.25 -2.99
N PHE A 129 -11.51 15.32 -3.59
CA PHE A 129 -10.16 14.97 -3.17
C PHE A 129 -9.19 15.23 -4.32
N VAL A 130 -8.11 15.96 -4.04
CA VAL A 130 -6.97 16.10 -4.96
C VAL A 130 -5.68 15.70 -4.25
N PRO A 131 -4.75 14.99 -4.93
CA PRO A 131 -3.49 14.56 -4.34
C PRO A 131 -2.70 15.66 -3.60
N ASP A 132 -2.71 16.87 -4.15
CA ASP A 132 -1.99 18.04 -3.61
C ASP A 132 -2.43 18.45 -2.20
N MET A 133 -3.61 17.99 -1.75
CA MET A 133 -4.06 18.15 -0.37
C MET A 133 -3.13 17.45 0.64
N ILE A 134 -2.34 16.46 0.21
CA ILE A 134 -1.41 15.72 1.05
C ILE A 134 0.02 15.97 0.56
N ALA A 135 0.75 16.83 1.27
CA ALA A 135 2.16 17.06 1.01
C ALA A 135 3.00 15.81 1.39
N SER A 136 3.42 15.05 0.37
CA SER A 136 4.33 13.90 0.46
C SER A 136 5.15 13.76 -0.82
N ASN A 137 6.43 13.41 -0.68
CA ASN A 137 7.31 13.08 -1.81
C ASN A 137 7.22 11.60 -2.23
N PHE A 138 6.51 10.77 -1.46
CA PHE A 138 6.45 9.32 -1.66
C PHE A 138 5.10 8.83 -2.17
N LEU A 139 4.00 9.52 -1.82
CA LEU A 139 2.68 9.18 -2.31
C LEU A 139 2.54 9.56 -3.79
N HIS A 140 2.41 8.55 -4.64
CA HIS A 140 2.29 8.73 -6.09
C HIS A 140 0.92 8.29 -6.63
N ALA A 141 0.17 7.47 -5.89
CA ALA A 141 -1.17 7.04 -6.32
C ALA A 141 -2.16 6.98 -5.16
N PHE A 142 -3.43 7.23 -5.50
CA PHE A 142 -4.54 7.22 -4.55
C PHE A 142 -5.67 6.33 -5.09
N VAL A 143 -6.32 5.59 -4.21
CA VAL A 143 -7.55 4.85 -4.52
C VAL A 143 -8.66 5.44 -3.67
N VAL A 144 -9.59 6.18 -4.29
CA VAL A 144 -10.72 6.78 -3.59
C VAL A 144 -11.88 5.79 -3.55
N VAL A 145 -12.36 5.48 -2.34
CA VAL A 145 -13.46 4.56 -2.10
C VAL A 145 -14.55 5.35 -1.38
N GLN A 146 -15.66 5.57 -2.06
CA GLN A 146 -16.79 6.33 -1.51
C GLN A 146 -17.92 5.37 -1.12
N LEU A 147 -18.51 5.58 0.05
CA LEU A 147 -19.73 4.90 0.46
C LEU A 147 -20.92 5.34 -0.41
N GLU A 148 -21.68 4.39 -0.94
CA GLU A 148 -22.93 4.65 -1.66
C GLU A 148 -24.12 4.53 -0.70
N GLN A 149 -24.78 5.65 -0.40
CA GLN A 149 -25.95 5.68 0.47
C GLN A 149 -27.20 5.20 -0.28
N GLY A 150 -27.97 4.29 0.33
CA GLY A 150 -29.24 3.80 -0.23
C GLY A 150 -29.28 2.33 -0.66
N ALA A 151 -28.20 1.57 -0.44
CA ALA A 151 -28.18 0.15 -0.73
C ALA A 151 -29.02 -0.66 0.28
N THR A 152 -30.11 -1.26 -0.17
CA THR A 152 -31.02 -2.08 0.66
C THR A 152 -30.48 -3.48 0.99
N GLN A 153 -29.38 -3.91 0.37
CA GLN A 153 -28.69 -5.17 0.65
C GLN A 153 -27.16 -5.02 0.59
N GLY A 154 -26.56 -4.65 1.72
CA GLY A 154 -25.12 -4.56 1.88
C GLY A 154 -24.53 -3.19 1.57
N THR A 155 -23.32 -2.95 2.08
CA THR A 155 -22.58 -1.69 1.89
C THR A 155 -22.01 -1.65 0.47
N LEU A 156 -22.56 -0.79 -0.40
CA LEU A 156 -22.02 -0.55 -1.75
C LEU A 156 -20.94 0.54 -1.70
N TYR A 157 -19.88 0.34 -2.49
CA TYR A 157 -18.77 1.29 -2.61
C TYR A 157 -18.59 1.72 -4.06
N LYS A 158 -18.48 3.02 -4.27
CA LYS A 158 -18.13 3.62 -5.55
C LYS A 158 -16.64 3.92 -5.58
N VAL A 159 -15.95 3.42 -6.60
CA VAL A 159 -14.57 3.81 -6.92
C VAL A 159 -14.64 4.77 -8.11
N PRO A 160 -14.38 6.08 -7.95
CA PRO A 160 -14.40 7.02 -9.07
C PRO A 160 -13.33 6.63 -10.09
N SER A 161 -13.67 6.63 -11.38
CA SER A 161 -12.78 6.25 -12.49
C SER A 161 -11.56 7.16 -12.68
N ARG A 162 -11.42 8.21 -11.87
CA ARG A 162 -10.39 9.24 -12.01
C ARG A 162 -9.77 9.55 -10.65
N ALA A 163 -8.99 8.62 -10.11
CA ALA A 163 -7.86 8.98 -9.27
C ALA A 163 -6.65 9.16 -10.21
N SER A 164 -5.98 10.30 -10.14
CA SER A 164 -4.91 10.73 -11.06
C SER A 164 -3.88 9.63 -11.37
N VAL A 165 -3.73 9.30 -12.66
CA VAL A 165 -2.77 8.32 -13.19
C VAL A 165 -1.78 9.02 -14.12
N SER A 166 -0.48 8.84 -13.89
CA SER A 166 0.52 8.43 -14.91
C SER A 166 1.89 8.15 -14.25
N PRO A 167 2.70 7.17 -14.73
CA PRO A 167 2.79 6.73 -16.12
C PRO A 167 2.26 5.31 -16.37
N SER A 168 1.48 5.20 -17.45
CA SER A 168 0.95 3.99 -18.09
C SER A 168 0.11 3.04 -17.22
N SER A 169 -1.17 3.37 -17.09
CA SER A 169 -2.33 2.45 -17.03
C SER A 169 -2.08 1.07 -16.38
N TRP A 170 -2.40 0.94 -15.10
CA TRP A 170 -2.36 -0.32 -14.38
C TRP A 170 -3.76 -0.90 -14.14
N GLY A 171 -3.93 -2.17 -14.52
CA GLY A 171 -4.95 -3.11 -14.04
C GLY A 171 -6.36 -2.97 -14.63
N PRO A 172 -7.06 -4.09 -14.93
CA PRO A 172 -8.49 -4.12 -15.24
C PRO A 172 -9.38 -3.89 -14.01
#